data_AF-A0A416CDU9-F1
#
_entry.id   AF-A0A416CDU9-F1
#
_cell.length_a   1.000
_cell.length_b   1.000
_cell.length_c   1.000
_cell.angle_alpha   90.00
_cell.angle_beta   90.00
_cell.angle_gamma   90.00
#
_symmetry.space_group_name_H-M   'P 1'
#
loop_
_entity.id
_entity.type
_entity.pdbx_description
1 polymer ?
#
loop_
_entity_poly.entity_id
_entity_poly.type
_entity_poly.pdbx_seq_one_letter_code
_entity_poly.pdbx_strand_id
1 'polypeptide(L)'
;MNEQSTIQYVFDYSSFAILMLVLAIIFIVITLIRYKVKKRKPTVLLVISSMLVLATIVFFVLGHFFGVESEKIDLNQAKEQARIAENIQNNKVDHVLEDIDKLYPKDEVKGMDASNRFVLLWNYYKKIGDTRKAKELINEAKNNPEIDKEDEPVKSIIKGEAVQ
;
A
#
# COMPACT_ATOMS: atom_id res chain seq x y z
N MET A 1 -12.02 13.13 -11.20
CA MET A 1 -12.13 11.66 -11.09
C MET A 1 -11.07 11.20 -10.09
N ASN A 2 -11.46 10.30 -9.19
CA ASN A 2 -10.87 9.94 -7.89
C ASN A 2 -9.34 9.73 -7.83
N GLU A 3 -8.66 10.51 -6.99
CA GLU A 3 -7.32 10.19 -6.44
C GLU A 3 -7.36 9.97 -4.91
N GLN A 4 -8.56 10.00 -4.29
CA GLN A 4 -8.73 9.77 -2.84
C GLN A 4 -8.77 8.29 -2.44
N SER A 5 -8.81 7.34 -3.38
CA SER A 5 -9.05 5.93 -3.06
C SER A 5 -7.84 5.17 -2.53
N THR A 6 -6.61 5.62 -2.82
CA THR A 6 -5.41 4.82 -2.52
C THR A 6 -4.81 5.14 -1.15
N ILE A 7 -4.87 6.40 -0.71
CA ILE A 7 -4.38 6.82 0.62
C ILE A 7 -5.33 6.37 1.74
N GLN A 8 -6.62 6.21 1.45
CA GLN A 8 -7.62 5.76 2.42
C GLN A 8 -7.46 4.27 2.81
N TYR A 9 -6.75 3.46 2.00
CA TYR A 9 -6.56 2.04 2.26
C TYR A 9 -5.50 1.73 3.32
N VAL A 10 -4.50 2.62 3.49
CA VAL A 10 -3.41 2.44 4.48
C VAL A 10 -3.84 2.90 5.88
N PHE A 11 -4.81 3.81 5.96
CA PHE A 11 -5.25 4.38 7.25
C PHE A 11 -6.22 3.51 8.04
N ASP A 12 -6.62 2.36 7.49
CA ASP A 12 -7.72 1.60 8.06
C ASP A 12 -7.33 0.23 8.64
N TYR A 13 -6.08 -0.24 8.53
CA TYR A 13 -5.74 -1.53 9.14
C TYR A 13 -5.76 -1.48 10.69
N SER A 14 -5.25 -0.38 11.26
CA SER A 14 -5.34 -0.09 12.70
C SER A 14 -6.78 0.17 13.13
N SER A 15 -7.57 0.91 12.34
CA SER A 15 -8.99 1.14 12.60
C SER A 15 -9.83 -0.13 12.51
N PHE A 16 -9.61 -1.00 11.53
CA PHE A 16 -10.28 -2.30 11.38
C PHE A 16 -9.91 -3.26 12.51
N ALA A 17 -8.63 -3.31 12.92
CA ALA A 17 -8.20 -4.12 14.06
C ALA A 17 -8.87 -3.67 15.37
N ILE A 18 -8.97 -2.36 15.60
CA ILE A 18 -9.68 -1.78 16.74
C ILE A 18 -11.19 -2.06 16.66
N LEU A 19 -11.80 -1.93 15.47
CA LEU A 19 -13.21 -2.23 15.24
C LEU A 19 -13.52 -3.71 15.55
N MET A 20 -12.68 -4.63 15.07
CA MET A 20 -12.82 -6.07 15.32
C MET A 20 -12.65 -6.40 16.81
N LEU A 21 -11.74 -5.73 17.51
CA LEU A 21 -11.55 -5.85 18.96
C LEU A 21 -12.77 -5.35 19.74
N VAL A 22 -13.33 -4.20 19.36
CA VAL A 22 -14.55 -3.64 19.98
C VAL A 22 -15.75 -4.57 19.77
N LEU A 23 -15.92 -5.11 18.57
CA LEU A 23 -17.00 -6.07 18.27
C LEU A 23 -16.84 -7.36 19.09
N ALA A 24 -15.61 -7.86 19.25
CA ALA A 24 -15.33 -9.03 20.09
C ALA A 24 -15.69 -8.78 21.57
N ILE A 25 -15.34 -7.60 22.11
CA ILE A 25 -15.67 -7.24 23.50
C ILE A 25 -17.20 -7.13 23.68
N ILE A 26 -17.91 -6.48 22.76
CA ILE A 26 -19.37 -6.37 22.81
C ILE A 26 -20.02 -7.76 22.77
N PHE A 27 -19.51 -8.66 21.92
CA PHE A 27 -19.99 -10.04 21.84
C PHE A 27 -19.79 -10.81 23.16
N ILE A 28 -18.62 -10.66 23.80
CA ILE A 28 -18.32 -11.26 25.11
C ILE A 28 -19.28 -10.72 26.18
N VAL A 29 -19.50 -9.41 26.23
CA VAL A 29 -20.41 -8.77 27.20
C VAL A 29 -21.85 -9.27 27.03
N ILE A 30 -22.36 -9.32 25.79
CA ILE A 30 -23.71 -9.85 25.51
C ILE A 30 -23.82 -11.33 25.93
N THR A 31 -22.79 -12.11 25.66
CA THR A 31 -22.71 -13.52 26.04
C THR A 31 -22.74 -13.70 27.56
N LEU A 32 -21.98 -12.88 28.30
CA LEU A 32 -21.94 -12.89 29.77
C LEU A 32 -23.28 -12.46 30.39
N ILE A 33 -23.91 -11.40 29.86
CA ILE A 33 -25.24 -10.94 30.32
C ILE A 33 -26.26 -12.05 30.09
N ARG A 34 -26.29 -12.68 28.91
CA ARG A 34 -27.24 -13.76 28.61
C ARG A 34 -26.97 -15.03 29.41
N TYR A 35 -25.71 -15.35 29.67
CA TYR A 35 -25.32 -16.45 30.57
C TYR A 35 -25.87 -16.23 31.98
N LYS A 36 -25.79 -14.99 32.50
CA LYS A 36 -26.31 -14.64 33.82
C LYS A 36 -27.85 -14.61 33.87
N VAL A 37 -28.50 -14.15 32.79
CA VAL A 37 -29.97 -13.99 32.71
C VAL A 37 -30.69 -15.31 32.45
N LYS A 38 -30.10 -16.24 31.68
CA LYS A 38 -30.75 -17.49 31.28
C LYS A 38 -30.00 -18.67 31.88
N LYS A 39 -30.44 -19.15 33.05
CA LYS A 39 -30.04 -20.44 33.66
C LYS A 39 -30.45 -21.67 32.81
N ARG A 40 -30.40 -21.60 31.48
CA ARG A 40 -30.61 -22.75 30.59
C ARG A 40 -29.42 -22.89 29.67
N LYS A 41 -28.83 -24.09 29.68
CA LYS A 41 -27.71 -24.51 28.83
C LYS A 41 -28.03 -24.20 27.36
N PRO A 42 -27.38 -23.20 26.73
CA PRO A 42 -27.64 -22.89 25.34
C PRO A 42 -26.61 -23.67 24.51
N THR A 43 -26.82 -24.98 24.35
CA THR A 43 -25.83 -25.87 23.70
C THR A 43 -25.45 -25.40 22.30
N VAL A 44 -26.42 -24.90 21.51
CA VAL A 44 -26.19 -24.40 20.15
C VAL A 44 -25.40 -23.08 20.15
N LEU A 45 -25.64 -22.21 21.12
CA LEU A 45 -24.96 -20.91 21.23
C LEU A 45 -23.49 -21.08 21.68
N LEU A 46 -23.25 -22.08 22.53
CA LEU A 46 -21.90 -22.47 22.98
C LEU A 46 -21.06 -22.99 21.80
N VAL A 47 -21.66 -23.80 20.92
CA VAL A 47 -21.01 -24.32 19.71
C VAL A 47 -20.65 -23.20 18.74
N ILE A 48 -21.56 -22.25 18.51
CA ILE A 48 -21.30 -21.08 17.64
C ILE A 48 -20.22 -20.19 18.24
N SER A 49 -20.28 -19.93 19.55
CA SER A 49 -19.26 -19.14 20.25
C SER A 49 -17.89 -19.82 20.22
N SER A 50 -17.81 -21.15 20.36
CA SER A 50 -16.54 -21.87 20.29
C SER A 50 -15.96 -21.86 18.87
N MET A 51 -16.80 -21.96 17.83
CA MET A 51 -16.37 -21.87 16.44
C MET A 51 -15.82 -20.47 16.10
N LEU A 52 -16.43 -19.41 16.61
CA LEU A 52 -15.95 -18.03 16.43
C LEU A 52 -14.61 -17.78 17.14
N VAL A 53 -14.43 -18.33 18.35
CA VAL A 53 -13.14 -18.26 19.07
C VAL A 53 -12.06 -19.03 18.32
N LEU A 54 -12.37 -20.22 17.78
CA LEU A 54 -11.41 -20.96 16.96
C LEU A 54 -11.04 -20.21 15.67
N ALA A 55 -12.02 -19.63 14.98
CA ALA A 55 -11.77 -18.84 13.77
C ALA A 55 -10.87 -17.63 14.04
N THR A 56 -11.08 -16.93 15.17
CA THR A 56 -10.23 -15.79 15.56
C THR A 56 -8.81 -16.22 15.94
N ILE A 57 -8.62 -17.35 16.62
CA ILE A 57 -7.29 -17.91 16.90
C ILE A 57 -6.59 -18.31 15.60
N VAL A 58 -7.29 -18.94 14.67
CA VAL A 58 -6.74 -19.31 13.34
C VAL A 58 -6.37 -18.05 12.55
N PHE A 59 -7.21 -17.02 12.52
CA PHE A 59 -6.88 -15.73 11.89
C PHE A 59 -5.71 -15.02 12.58
N PHE A 60 -5.59 -15.11 13.90
CA PHE A 60 -4.49 -14.52 14.66
C PHE A 60 -3.17 -15.25 14.37
N VAL A 61 -3.20 -16.58 14.35
CA VAL A 61 -2.04 -17.42 14.01
C VAL A 61 -1.67 -17.21 12.54
N LEU A 62 -2.63 -17.21 11.60
CA LEU A 62 -2.34 -16.88 10.21
C LEU A 62 -1.79 -15.46 10.08
N GLY A 63 -2.38 -14.45 10.72
CA GLY A 63 -1.88 -13.07 10.69
C GLY A 63 -0.49 -12.90 11.33
N HIS A 64 -0.13 -13.75 12.28
CA HIS A 64 1.18 -13.75 12.94
C HIS A 64 2.26 -14.53 12.15
N PHE A 65 1.88 -15.58 11.41
CA PHE A 65 2.79 -16.36 10.55
C PHE A 65 2.92 -15.80 9.13
N PHE A 66 1.85 -15.22 8.57
CA PHE A 66 1.93 -14.26 7.46
C PHE A 66 2.39 -12.92 8.04
N GLY A 67 3.54 -12.96 8.71
CA GLY A 67 4.31 -11.77 9.02
C GLY A 67 4.49 -11.04 7.71
N VAL A 68 3.64 -10.04 7.49
CA VAL A 68 3.96 -8.94 6.60
C VAL A 68 5.25 -8.44 7.21
N GLU A 69 6.38 -8.80 6.58
CA GLU A 69 7.59 -8.00 6.64
C GLU A 69 7.09 -6.61 6.32
N SER A 70 6.81 -5.85 7.37
CA SER A 70 6.52 -4.44 7.27
C SER A 70 7.90 -3.90 6.93
N GLU A 71 8.20 -3.94 5.63
CA GLU A 71 9.24 -3.15 5.02
C GLU A 71 9.12 -1.79 5.70
N LYS A 72 10.15 -1.43 6.47
CA LYS A 72 10.09 -0.24 7.32
C LYS A 72 9.85 0.93 6.39
N ILE A 73 8.60 1.38 6.29
CA ILE A 73 8.25 2.51 5.44
C ILE A 73 9.01 3.69 6.04
N ASP A 74 10.05 4.14 5.33
CA ASP A 74 10.74 5.36 5.70
C ASP A 74 9.76 6.51 5.41
N LEU A 75 9.13 7.00 6.48
CA LEU A 75 8.15 8.06 6.43
C LEU A 75 8.72 9.33 5.79
N ASN A 76 10.04 9.57 5.94
CA ASN A 76 10.71 10.71 5.34
C ASN A 76 10.86 10.51 3.82
N GLN A 77 11.23 9.31 3.39
CA GLN A 77 11.30 8.96 1.97
C GLN A 77 9.93 9.08 1.28
N ALA A 78 8.87 8.54 1.90
CA ALA A 78 7.50 8.64 1.38
C ALA A 78 7.01 10.10 1.28
N LYS A 79 7.38 10.94 2.26
CA LYS A 79 7.04 12.37 2.24
C LYS A 79 7.76 13.11 1.12
N GLU A 80 9.05 12.86 0.92
CA GLU A 80 9.81 13.49 -0.16
C GLU A 80 9.33 13.02 -1.53
N GLN A 81 9.01 11.72 -1.69
CA GLN A 81 8.40 11.20 -2.92
C GLN A 81 7.08 11.93 -3.24
N ALA A 82 6.20 12.11 -2.25
CA ALA A 82 4.94 12.83 -2.43
C ALA A 82 5.16 14.31 -2.80
N ARG A 83 6.13 14.99 -2.16
CA ARG A 83 6.51 16.37 -2.49
C ARG A 83 6.97 16.51 -3.94
N ILE A 84 7.79 15.57 -4.42
CA ILE A 84 8.29 15.57 -5.80
C ILE A 84 7.14 15.34 -6.79
N ALA A 85 6.26 14.38 -6.51
CA ALA A 85 5.09 14.11 -7.33
C ALA A 85 4.16 15.34 -7.43
N GLU A 86 3.92 16.02 -6.30
CA GLU A 86 3.14 17.25 -6.25
C GLU A 86 3.80 18.38 -7.08
N ASN A 87 5.12 18.53 -6.99
CA ASN A 87 5.87 19.51 -7.79
C ASN A 87 5.73 19.25 -9.30
N ILE A 88 5.82 17.99 -9.72
CA ILE A 88 5.57 17.59 -11.12
C ILE A 88 4.14 17.95 -11.53
N GLN A 89 3.15 17.58 -10.72
CA GLN A 89 1.73 17.84 -11.01
C GLN A 89 1.46 19.35 -11.15
N ASN A 90 2.01 20.15 -10.24
CA ASN A 90 1.86 21.60 -10.19
C ASN A 90 2.79 22.37 -11.15
N ASN A 91 3.49 21.68 -12.04
CA ASN A 91 4.39 22.29 -13.03
C ASN A 91 5.58 23.08 -12.42
N LYS A 92 5.97 22.75 -11.18
CA LYS A 92 7.15 23.30 -10.51
C LYS A 92 8.35 22.39 -10.76
N VAL A 93 8.82 22.38 -12.01
CA VAL A 93 9.73 21.33 -12.52
C VAL A 93 11.23 21.64 -12.38
N ASP A 94 11.59 22.87 -11.99
CA ASP A 94 12.96 23.39 -12.06
C ASP A 94 14.00 22.54 -11.30
N HIS A 95 13.61 22.00 -10.14
CA HIS A 95 14.49 21.19 -9.28
C HIS A 95 14.08 19.73 -9.19
N VAL A 96 13.04 19.32 -9.91
CA VAL A 96 12.47 17.96 -9.77
C VAL A 96 13.49 16.89 -10.12
N LEU A 97 14.30 17.09 -11.15
CA LEU A 97 15.30 16.09 -11.54
C LEU A 97 16.36 15.90 -10.44
N GLU A 98 16.83 17.00 -9.85
CA GLU A 98 17.78 16.99 -8.74
C GLU A 98 17.17 16.36 -7.48
N ASP A 99 15.91 16.70 -7.17
CA ASP A 99 15.17 16.11 -6.06
C ASP A 99 15.01 14.58 -6.23
N ILE A 100 14.72 14.12 -7.46
CA ILE A 100 14.64 12.69 -7.78
C ILE A 100 16.00 12.02 -7.59
N ASP A 101 17.09 12.61 -8.10
CA ASP A 101 18.42 12.02 -7.99
C ASP A 101 18.94 12.00 -6.55
N LYS A 102 18.51 12.94 -5.71
CA LYS A 102 18.80 12.96 -4.28
C LYS A 102 18.03 11.89 -3.51
N LEU A 103 16.76 11.67 -3.85
CA LEU A 103 15.90 10.67 -3.20
C LEU A 103 16.25 9.25 -3.68
N TYR A 104 16.57 9.10 -4.95
CA TYR A 104 16.80 7.85 -5.65
C TYR A 104 18.06 7.94 -6.54
N PRO A 105 19.26 7.79 -5.96
CA PRO A 105 20.51 7.88 -6.70
C PRO A 105 20.63 6.77 -7.75
N LYS A 106 20.99 7.13 -8.99
CA LYS A 106 20.98 6.22 -10.15
C LYS A 106 21.74 4.91 -9.94
N ASP A 107 22.87 4.95 -9.24
CA ASP A 107 23.79 3.82 -9.12
C ASP A 107 23.49 2.92 -7.91
N GLU A 108 22.54 3.31 -7.04
CA GLU A 108 22.28 2.66 -5.75
C GLU A 108 20.86 2.06 -5.64
N VAL A 109 19.94 2.44 -6.53
CA VAL A 109 18.53 2.01 -6.44
C VAL A 109 18.27 0.62 -7.00
N LYS A 110 17.54 -0.18 -6.23
CA LYS A 110 17.12 -1.54 -6.56
C LYS A 110 15.67 -1.79 -6.15
N GLY A 111 15.03 -2.78 -6.77
CA GLY A 111 13.66 -3.19 -6.45
C GLY A 111 12.67 -2.02 -6.45
N MET A 112 11.93 -1.86 -5.35
CA MET A 112 10.87 -0.85 -5.22
C MET A 112 11.36 0.58 -5.47
N ASP A 113 12.57 0.93 -5.03
CA ASP A 113 13.14 2.26 -5.23
C ASP A 113 13.49 2.52 -6.69
N ALA A 114 13.91 1.49 -7.44
CA ALA A 114 14.15 1.60 -8.87
C ALA A 114 12.83 1.81 -9.64
N SER A 115 11.75 1.12 -9.25
CA SER A 115 10.40 1.33 -9.79
C SER A 115 9.87 2.74 -9.48
N ASN A 116 9.99 3.20 -8.23
CA ASN A 116 9.59 4.55 -7.82
C ASN A 116 10.33 5.63 -8.60
N ARG A 117 11.65 5.49 -8.75
CA ARG A 117 12.48 6.38 -9.56
C ARG A 117 12.02 6.44 -11.01
N PHE A 118 11.73 5.28 -11.62
CA PHE A 118 11.23 5.19 -12.99
C PHE A 118 9.92 5.96 -13.18
N VAL A 119 8.94 5.76 -12.28
CA VAL A 119 7.64 6.42 -12.35
C VAL A 119 7.79 7.94 -12.24
N LEU A 120 8.59 8.44 -11.29
CA LEU A 120 8.82 9.87 -11.12
C LEU A 120 9.49 10.51 -12.35
N LEU A 121 10.52 9.86 -12.90
CA LEU A 121 11.21 10.34 -14.10
C LEU A 121 10.29 10.34 -15.32
N TRP A 122 9.48 9.30 -15.50
CA TRP A 122 8.55 9.25 -16.61
C TRP A 122 7.51 10.38 -16.53
N ASN A 123 6.94 10.61 -15.34
CA ASN A 123 6.01 11.72 -15.09
C ASN A 123 6.66 13.08 -15.33
N TYR A 124 7.89 13.28 -14.88
CA TYR A 124 8.66 14.50 -15.13
C TYR A 124 8.85 14.74 -16.63
N TYR A 125 9.36 13.76 -17.38
CA TYR A 125 9.60 13.91 -18.82
C TYR A 125 8.31 14.12 -19.61
N LYS A 126 7.22 13.42 -19.23
CA LYS A 126 5.90 13.66 -19.79
C LYS A 126 5.41 15.08 -19.51
N LYS A 127 5.63 15.59 -18.29
CA LYS A 127 5.21 16.94 -17.88
C LYS A 127 5.91 18.03 -18.66
N ILE A 128 7.22 17.91 -18.88
CA ILE A 128 8.00 18.91 -19.63
C ILE A 128 7.94 18.70 -21.16
N GLY A 129 7.25 17.65 -21.63
CA GLY A 129 7.11 17.34 -23.04
C GLY A 129 8.33 16.68 -23.71
N ASP A 130 9.30 16.18 -22.93
CA ASP A 130 10.48 15.47 -23.46
C ASP A 130 10.14 14.01 -23.81
N THR A 131 9.44 13.85 -24.93
CA THR A 131 8.99 12.55 -25.43
C THR A 131 10.15 11.64 -25.83
N ARG A 132 11.32 12.19 -26.15
CA ARG A 132 12.52 11.40 -26.48
C ARG A 132 13.04 10.71 -25.24
N LYS A 133 13.28 11.46 -24.15
CA LYS A 133 13.74 10.89 -22.89
C LYS A 133 12.72 9.95 -22.27
N ALA A 134 11.43 10.24 -22.38
CA ALA A 134 10.39 9.33 -21.90
C ALA A 134 10.44 7.96 -22.62
N LYS A 135 10.69 7.93 -23.93
CA LYS A 135 10.85 6.69 -24.71
C LYS A 135 12.15 5.96 -24.37
N GLU A 136 13.26 6.70 -24.24
CA GLU A 136 14.55 6.14 -23.81
C GLU A 136 14.39 5.46 -22.44
N LEU A 137 13.73 6.11 -21.49
CA LEU A 137 13.46 5.59 -20.15
C LEU A 137 12.63 4.30 -20.17
N ILE A 138 11.58 4.21 -21.00
CA ILE A 138 10.79 2.98 -21.16
C ILE A 138 11.64 1.83 -21.71
N ASN A 139 12.51 2.12 -22.68
CA ASN A 139 13.39 1.11 -23.27
C ASN A 139 14.45 0.62 -22.28
N GLU A 140 15.01 1.51 -21.47
CA GLU A 140 15.90 1.15 -20.37
C GLU A 140 15.18 0.25 -19.35
N ALA A 141 13.96 0.62 -18.95
CA ALA A 141 13.20 -0.11 -17.95
C ALA A 141 12.81 -1.53 -18.39
N LYS A 142 12.52 -1.74 -19.67
CA LYS A 142 12.26 -3.08 -20.24
C LYS A 142 13.43 -4.04 -20.02
N ASN A 143 14.66 -3.52 -20.07
CA ASN A 143 15.89 -4.32 -19.97
C ASN A 143 16.50 -4.31 -18.56
N ASN A 144 16.00 -3.47 -17.64
CA ASN A 144 16.55 -3.35 -16.30
C ASN A 144 15.97 -4.43 -15.37
N PRO A 145 16.77 -5.36 -14.83
CA PRO A 145 16.29 -6.39 -13.91
C PRO A 145 15.87 -5.83 -12.54
N GLU A 146 16.36 -4.65 -12.16
CA GLU A 146 16.08 -4.03 -10.86
C GLU A 146 14.69 -3.39 -10.79
N ILE A 147 14.04 -3.17 -11.95
CA ILE A 147 12.68 -2.62 -12.03
C ILE A 147 11.67 -3.77 -12.06
N ASP A 148 10.74 -3.72 -11.11
CA ASP A 148 9.59 -4.61 -11.06
C ASP A 148 8.61 -4.25 -12.18
N LYS A 149 8.44 -5.16 -13.13
CA LYS A 149 7.57 -4.98 -14.31
C LYS A 149 6.14 -5.45 -14.06
N GLU A 150 5.91 -6.15 -12.95
CA GLU A 150 4.57 -6.58 -12.55
C GLU A 150 3.88 -5.52 -11.68
N ASP A 151 4.65 -4.57 -11.12
CA ASP A 151 4.11 -3.38 -10.46
C ASP A 151 3.21 -2.60 -11.44
N GLU A 152 1.93 -2.45 -11.09
CA GLU A 152 0.88 -1.91 -11.96
C GLU A 152 1.21 -0.52 -12.58
N PRO A 153 1.70 0.49 -11.84
CA PRO A 153 2.15 1.75 -12.43
C PRO A 153 3.30 1.56 -13.44
N VAL A 154 4.28 0.69 -13.16
CA VAL A 154 5.39 0.43 -14.09
C VAL A 154 4.89 -0.29 -15.35
N LYS A 155 4.11 -1.35 -15.16
CA LYS A 155 3.51 -2.18 -16.20
C LYS A 155 2.65 -1.35 -17.15
N SER A 156 1.79 -0.49 -16.63
CA SER A 156 0.92 0.39 -17.43
C SER A 156 1.73 1.38 -18.26
N ILE A 157 2.81 1.94 -17.72
CA ILE A 157 3.71 2.82 -18.47
C ILE A 157 4.44 2.04 -19.58
N ILE A 158 4.99 0.86 -19.27
CA ILE A 158 5.79 0.07 -20.23
C ILE A 158 4.93 -0.47 -21.38
N LYS A 159 3.72 -0.95 -21.08
CA LYS A 159 2.76 -1.41 -22.09
C LYS A 159 2.14 -0.27 -22.89
N GLY A 160 2.35 0.97 -22.45
CA GLY A 160 1.73 2.15 -23.01
C GLY A 160 0.25 2.24 -22.69
N GLU A 161 -0.27 1.45 -21.73
CA GLU A 161 -1.67 1.49 -21.27
C GLU A 161 -2.01 2.78 -20.49
N ALA A 162 -1.01 3.61 -20.18
CA ALA A 162 -1.21 5.05 -19.96
C ALA A 162 -1.58 5.77 -21.29
N VAL A 163 -2.60 5.26 -22.00
CA VAL A 163 -3.23 5.89 -23.16
C VAL A 163 -4.35 6.80 -22.65
N GLN A 164 -4.05 8.10 -22.67
CA GLN A 164 -4.92 9.29 -22.83
C GLN A 164 -4.45 10.44 -21.95
#